data_AF-A0AAU9INE2-F1
#
_entry.id   AF-A0AAU9INE2-F1
#
_cell.length_a   1.000
_cell.length_b   1.000
_cell.length_c   1.000
_cell.angle_alpha   90.00
_cell.angle_beta   90.00
_cell.angle_gamma   90.00
#
_symmetry.space_group_name_H-M   'P 1'
#
loop_
_entity.id
_entity.type
_entity.pdbx_description
1 polymer ?
#
loop_
_entity_poly.entity_id
_entity_poly.type
_entity_poly.pdbx_seq_one_letter_code
_entity_poly.pdbx_strand_id
1 'polypeptide(L)'
;MLKLKYLSIERLASVHGVDSSIDSNMELQRVGSVNRKVKMTIYLQYIWRIMLFFIIAASYYLLIYCYLYPICESSMLYRPHLLSNFISRRLLVVRLSLISKEIYYNYNYQKIPELYPFKNSVAAQDAMIGLLKLQNKEIRHEKYAILMSSDLRERVYETIDSQLATLKQGSEASTADLMFDIETLIYWVPSIIDIKKFDYQVDLLLNEIAEEFKLADKDSIDVINRQLDTIVNTTVIYSIAVCALFFLYYLPYLNYQIGQLKRFSVLPSILPADLDHGRLY
;
A
#
# COMPACT_ATOMS: atom_id res chain seq x y z
N MET A 1 -52.13 7.08 51.44
CA MET A 1 -50.72 6.94 51.00
C MET A 1 -50.08 5.61 51.44
N LEU A 2 -50.06 5.27 52.73
CA LEU A 2 -49.47 4.01 53.23
C LEU A 2 -50.07 2.73 52.60
N LYS A 3 -51.39 2.71 52.40
CA LYS A 3 -52.11 1.58 51.79
C LYS A 3 -51.76 1.37 50.31
N LEU A 4 -51.55 2.46 49.57
CA LEU A 4 -51.12 2.43 48.17
C LEU A 4 -49.69 1.91 48.06
N LYS A 5 -48.80 2.40 48.94
CA LYS A 5 -47.42 1.95 49.03
C LYS A 5 -47.32 0.44 49.35
N TYR A 6 -48.18 -0.05 50.24
CA TYR A 6 -48.26 -1.46 50.58
C TYR A 6 -48.72 -2.32 49.39
N LEU A 7 -49.80 -1.92 48.72
CA LEU A 7 -50.31 -2.63 47.53
C LEU A 7 -49.31 -2.66 46.37
N SER A 8 -48.57 -1.57 46.17
CA SER A 8 -47.53 -1.50 45.14
C SER A 8 -46.36 -2.45 45.45
N ILE A 9 -45.95 -2.55 46.71
CA ILE A 9 -44.86 -3.44 47.15
C ILE A 9 -45.30 -4.90 47.06
N GLU A 10 -46.52 -5.21 47.47
CA GLU A 10 -47.10 -6.56 47.44
C GLU A 10 -47.23 -7.10 46.00
N ARG A 11 -47.66 -6.25 45.06
CA ARG A 11 -47.68 -6.61 43.63
C ARG A 11 -46.29 -6.68 43.01
N LEU A 12 -45.33 -5.90 43.48
CA LEU A 12 -43.94 -5.99 43.04
C LEU A 12 -43.29 -7.31 43.50
N ALA A 13 -43.60 -7.73 44.73
CA ALA A 13 -43.12 -8.99 45.30
C ALA A 13 -43.71 -10.21 44.57
N SER A 14 -45.00 -10.17 44.22
CA SER A 14 -45.65 -11.27 43.50
C SER A 14 -45.14 -11.43 42.06
N VAL A 15 -44.87 -10.32 41.35
CA VAL A 15 -44.30 -10.34 39.99
C VAL A 15 -42.84 -10.84 39.98
N HIS A 16 -42.12 -10.67 41.08
CA HIS A 16 -40.74 -11.12 41.23
C HIS A 16 -40.58 -12.45 41.99
N GLY A 17 -41.68 -13.12 42.36
CA GLY A 17 -41.67 -14.44 42.98
C GLY A 17 -40.99 -14.50 44.35
N VAL A 18 -41.06 -13.41 45.13
CA VAL A 18 -40.49 -13.36 46.49
C VAL A 18 -41.63 -13.64 47.47
N ASP A 19 -41.61 -14.81 48.10
CA ASP A 19 -42.60 -15.22 49.10
C ASP A 19 -42.66 -14.20 50.27
N SER A 20 -43.84 -13.63 50.48
CA SER A 20 -44.11 -12.55 51.43
C SER A 20 -44.34 -13.07 52.85
N SER A 21 -43.38 -13.81 53.41
CA SER A 21 -43.42 -14.29 54.80
C SER A 21 -42.16 -13.93 55.60
N ILE A 22 -41.67 -12.70 55.45
CA ILE A 22 -40.57 -12.19 56.28
C ILE A 22 -40.96 -10.82 56.87
N ASP A 23 -41.00 -10.80 58.19
CA ASP A 23 -41.20 -9.71 59.15
C ASP A 23 -41.23 -8.28 58.60
N SER A 24 -42.45 -7.74 58.58
CA SER A 24 -42.85 -6.43 58.06
C SER A 24 -42.37 -5.20 58.85
N ASN A 25 -41.38 -5.32 59.76
CA ASN A 25 -40.98 -4.19 60.61
C ASN A 25 -39.47 -3.90 60.72
N MET A 26 -38.55 -4.72 60.20
CA MET A 26 -37.10 -4.43 60.27
C MET A 26 -36.47 -3.85 59.00
N GLU A 27 -37.06 -4.07 57.81
CA GLU A 27 -36.41 -3.62 56.57
C GLU A 27 -36.80 -2.20 56.11
N LEU A 28 -37.91 -1.65 56.59
CA LEU A 28 -38.36 -0.30 56.21
C LEU A 28 -37.39 0.81 56.68
N GLN A 29 -36.56 0.57 57.69
CA GLN A 29 -35.54 1.52 58.16
C GLN A 29 -34.28 1.57 57.29
N ARG A 30 -34.04 0.56 56.42
CA ARG A 30 -32.86 0.55 55.52
C ARG A 30 -33.11 1.18 54.14
N VAL A 31 -34.36 1.52 53.82
CA VAL A 31 -34.71 2.11 52.52
C VAL A 31 -34.38 3.62 52.46
N GLY A 32 -34.08 4.26 53.59
CA GLY A 32 -33.82 5.70 53.69
C GLY A 32 -32.41 6.19 53.35
N SER A 33 -31.44 5.31 53.06
CA SER A 33 -30.02 5.72 52.92
C SER A 33 -29.32 5.26 51.65
N VAL A 34 -30.05 5.06 50.55
CA VAL A 34 -29.40 4.83 49.25
C VAL A 34 -29.77 5.97 48.32
N ASN A 35 -29.08 7.10 48.51
CA ASN A 35 -28.81 8.07 47.43
C ASN A 35 -28.05 7.33 46.33
N ARG A 36 -28.76 6.50 45.55
CA ARG A 36 -28.23 5.83 44.37
C ARG A 36 -28.06 6.93 43.33
N LYS A 37 -26.89 7.57 43.33
CA LYS A 37 -26.41 8.41 42.23
C LYS A 37 -26.74 7.65 40.95
N VAL A 38 -27.61 8.21 40.12
CA VAL A 38 -27.98 7.64 38.82
C VAL A 38 -26.68 7.37 38.09
N LYS A 39 -26.37 6.09 37.87
CA LYS A 39 -25.05 5.65 37.38
C LYS A 39 -24.85 6.10 35.93
N MET A 40 -24.29 7.29 35.75
CA MET A 40 -23.67 7.79 34.50
C MET A 40 -22.72 6.78 33.84
N THR A 41 -22.26 5.78 34.60
CA THR A 41 -21.40 4.68 34.16
C THR A 41 -21.98 3.85 33.01
N ILE A 42 -23.31 3.71 32.90
CA ILE A 42 -23.95 2.93 31.82
C ILE A 42 -23.85 3.69 30.47
N TYR A 43 -24.08 5.00 30.47
CA TYR A 43 -23.93 5.85 29.29
C TYR A 43 -22.46 5.92 28.85
N LEU A 44 -21.52 6.00 29.80
CA LEU A 44 -20.09 6.01 29.52
C LEU A 44 -19.63 4.70 28.85
N GLN A 45 -20.15 3.55 29.30
CA GLN A 45 -19.88 2.25 28.68
C GLN A 45 -20.41 2.18 27.24
N TYR A 46 -21.57 2.76 26.97
CA TYR A 46 -22.13 2.83 25.62
C TYR A 46 -21.26 3.67 24.68
N ILE A 47 -20.84 4.86 25.14
CA ILE A 47 -19.95 5.75 24.40
C ILE A 47 -18.61 5.05 24.13
N TRP A 48 -17.99 4.41 25.14
CA TRP A 48 -16.71 3.74 24.97
C TRP A 48 -16.75 2.61 23.92
N ARG A 49 -17.81 1.81 23.91
CA ARG A 49 -17.98 0.73 22.92
C ARG A 49 -18.10 1.30 21.50
N ILE A 50 -18.78 2.43 21.32
CA ILE A 50 -18.89 3.11 20.01
C ILE A 50 -17.53 3.68 19.61
N MET A 51 -16.83 4.32 20.54
CA MET A 51 -15.48 4.85 20.31
C MET A 51 -14.51 3.75 19.86
N LEU A 52 -14.64 2.53 20.38
CA LEU A 52 -13.82 1.40 19.96
C LEU A 52 -13.97 1.09 18.45
N PHE A 53 -15.19 1.22 17.90
CA PHE A 53 -15.42 1.03 16.46
C PHE A 53 -14.74 2.14 15.64
N PHE A 54 -14.83 3.39 16.10
CA PHE A 54 -14.15 4.52 15.48
C PHE A 54 -12.62 4.39 15.54
N ILE A 55 -12.06 3.90 16.65
CA ILE A 55 -10.63 3.66 16.78
C ILE A 55 -10.15 2.60 15.78
N ILE A 56 -10.88 1.48 15.66
CA ILE A 56 -10.54 0.42 14.69
C ILE A 56 -10.65 0.94 13.25
N ALA A 57 -11.72 1.66 12.92
CA ALA A 57 -11.87 2.28 11.61
C ALA A 57 -10.77 3.31 11.30
N ALA A 58 -10.42 4.17 12.27
CA ALA A 58 -9.34 5.14 12.12
C ALA A 58 -7.98 4.46 11.94
N SER A 59 -7.70 3.38 12.68
CA SER A 59 -6.45 2.63 12.56
C SER A 59 -6.30 1.97 11.17
N TYR A 60 -7.39 1.40 10.64
CA TYR A 60 -7.42 0.83 9.31
C TYR A 60 -7.27 1.91 8.23
N TYR A 61 -7.95 3.05 8.40
CA TYR A 61 -7.79 4.19 7.50
C TYR A 61 -6.34 4.68 7.45
N LEU A 62 -5.69 4.84 8.61
CA LEU A 62 -4.28 5.22 8.68
C LEU A 62 -3.37 4.17 8.01
N LEU A 63 -3.62 2.88 8.22
CA LEU A 63 -2.83 1.82 7.61
C LEU A 63 -2.97 1.81 6.07
N ILE A 64 -4.18 2.00 5.56
CA ILE A 64 -4.38 2.11 4.10
C ILE A 64 -3.75 3.39 3.57
N TYR A 65 -4.12 4.54 4.12
CA TYR A 65 -3.76 5.83 3.55
C TYR A 65 -2.28 6.18 3.72
N CYS A 66 -1.69 5.88 4.88
CA CYS A 66 -0.30 6.25 5.16
C CYS A 66 0.72 5.19 4.71
N TYR A 67 0.34 3.91 4.65
CA TYR A 67 1.27 2.83 4.35
C TYR A 67 1.01 2.17 3.01
N LEU A 68 -0.18 1.59 2.79
CA LEU A 68 -0.43 0.79 1.58
C LEU A 68 -0.63 1.65 0.32
N TYR A 69 -1.37 2.75 0.42
CA TYR A 69 -1.67 3.62 -0.73
C TYR A 69 -0.39 4.21 -1.36
N PRO A 70 0.54 4.82 -0.60
CA PRO A 70 1.76 5.38 -1.18
C PRO A 70 2.65 4.33 -1.85
N ILE A 71 2.68 3.10 -1.33
CA ILE A 71 3.45 1.99 -1.91
C ILE A 71 2.86 1.59 -3.28
N CYS A 72 1.54 1.46 -3.37
CA CYS A 72 0.86 1.19 -4.63
C CYS A 72 1.03 2.33 -5.64
N GLU A 73 0.79 3.57 -5.21
CA GLU A 73 0.90 4.76 -6.05
C GLU A 73 2.31 4.92 -6.61
N SER A 74 3.33 4.79 -5.76
CA SER A 74 4.73 4.84 -6.21
C SER A 74 5.06 3.74 -7.21
N SER A 75 4.63 2.50 -6.96
CA SER A 75 4.87 1.38 -7.88
C SER A 75 4.25 1.62 -9.27
N MET A 76 3.02 2.15 -9.32
CA MET A 76 2.35 2.51 -10.59
C MET A 76 3.04 3.69 -11.28
N LEU A 77 3.49 4.68 -10.53
CA LEU A 77 4.17 5.86 -11.06
C LEU A 77 5.55 5.52 -11.63
N TYR A 78 6.30 4.61 -10.99
CA TYR A 78 7.66 4.25 -11.42
C TYR A 78 7.71 3.26 -12.58
N ARG A 79 6.66 2.48 -12.84
CA ARG A 79 6.59 1.55 -13.98
C ARG A 79 6.87 2.19 -15.35
N PRO A 80 6.20 3.28 -15.78
CA PRO A 80 6.47 3.88 -17.09
C PRO A 80 7.90 4.41 -17.20
N HIS A 81 8.47 4.92 -16.11
CA HIS A 81 9.87 5.36 -16.07
C HIS A 81 10.85 4.18 -16.24
N LEU A 82 10.59 3.07 -15.56
CA LEU A 82 11.37 1.83 -15.72
C LEU A 82 11.38 1.38 -17.18
N LEU A 83 10.20 1.24 -17.78
CA LEU A 83 10.05 0.79 -19.18
C LEU A 83 10.67 1.79 -20.17
N SER A 84 10.49 3.09 -19.93
CA SER A 84 11.11 4.14 -20.73
C SER A 84 12.63 4.09 -20.69
N ASN A 85 13.24 3.68 -19.57
CA ASN A 85 14.69 3.55 -19.46
C ASN A 85 15.22 2.41 -20.34
N PHE A 86 14.58 1.24 -20.35
CA PHE A 86 14.93 0.16 -21.26
C PHE A 86 14.77 0.55 -22.73
N ILE A 87 13.68 1.25 -23.08
CA ILE A 87 13.46 1.76 -24.44
C ILE A 87 14.56 2.76 -24.83
N SER A 88 14.88 3.70 -23.95
CA SER A 88 15.92 4.71 -24.19
C SER A 88 17.29 4.07 -24.36
N ARG A 89 17.62 3.06 -23.55
CA ARG A 89 18.86 2.29 -23.69
C ARG A 89 18.92 1.54 -25.01
N ARG A 90 17.83 0.89 -25.42
CA ARG A 90 17.75 0.23 -26.73
C ARG A 90 17.97 1.22 -27.87
N LEU A 91 17.32 2.39 -27.83
CA LEU A 91 17.49 3.44 -28.83
C LEU A 91 18.93 3.96 -28.89
N LEU A 92 19.59 4.09 -27.73
CA LEU A 92 20.99 4.47 -27.64
C LEU A 92 21.88 3.44 -28.36
N VAL A 93 21.74 2.15 -28.06
CA VAL A 93 22.54 1.08 -28.69
C VAL A 93 22.28 1.00 -30.20
N VAL A 94 21.03 1.18 -30.65
CA VAL A 94 20.71 1.29 -32.08
C VAL A 94 21.42 2.49 -32.71
N ARG A 95 21.43 3.64 -32.04
CA ARG A 95 22.11 4.85 -32.53
C ARG A 95 23.61 4.63 -32.64
N LEU A 96 24.22 3.94 -31.67
CA LEU A 96 25.62 3.55 -31.73
C LEU A 96 25.89 2.67 -32.96
N SER A 97 25.07 1.64 -33.20
CA SER A 97 25.18 0.79 -34.40
C SER A 97 25.09 1.58 -35.71
N LEU A 98 24.22 2.58 -35.78
CA LEU A 98 24.10 3.42 -36.97
C LEU A 98 25.37 4.25 -37.19
N ILE A 99 25.90 4.85 -36.11
CA ILE A 99 27.14 5.65 -36.16
C ILE A 99 28.33 4.77 -36.57
N SER A 100 28.50 3.57 -35.99
CA SER A 100 29.59 2.67 -36.35
C SER A 100 29.56 2.30 -37.83
N LYS A 101 28.37 2.00 -38.37
CA LYS A 101 28.17 1.69 -39.79
C LYS A 101 28.44 2.90 -40.68
N GLU A 102 27.97 4.09 -40.30
CA GLU A 102 28.28 5.31 -41.04
C GLU A 102 29.78 5.56 -41.11
N ILE A 103 30.52 5.34 -40.03
CA ILE A 103 31.99 5.47 -40.00
C ILE A 103 32.66 4.42 -40.89
N TYR A 104 32.15 3.18 -40.90
CA TYR A 104 32.68 2.11 -41.75
C TYR A 104 32.50 2.40 -43.25
N TYR A 105 31.31 2.85 -43.65
CA TYR A 105 30.97 3.06 -45.06
C TYR A 105 31.42 4.43 -45.60
N ASN A 106 31.48 5.48 -44.76
CA ASN A 106 31.99 6.79 -45.15
C ASN A 106 33.48 6.93 -44.77
N TYR A 107 34.36 6.57 -45.72
CA TYR A 107 35.82 6.70 -45.61
C TYR A 107 36.35 8.14 -45.48
N ASN A 108 35.47 9.15 -45.48
CA ASN A 108 35.85 10.56 -45.47
C ASN A 108 35.78 11.12 -44.04
N TYR A 109 36.77 10.74 -43.23
CA TYR A 109 36.94 11.11 -41.81
C TYR A 109 36.82 12.61 -41.51
N GLN A 110 36.98 13.48 -42.52
CA GLN A 110 36.87 14.93 -42.40
C GLN A 110 35.43 15.44 -42.19
N LYS A 111 34.39 14.67 -42.54
CA LYS A 111 32.97 15.07 -42.38
C LYS A 111 32.26 14.39 -41.21
N ILE A 112 32.87 13.37 -40.61
CA ILE A 112 32.33 12.66 -39.44
C ILE A 112 32.09 13.60 -38.24
N PRO A 113 32.95 14.61 -37.97
CA PRO A 113 32.70 15.59 -36.91
C PRO A 113 31.48 16.49 -37.17
N GLU A 114 31.02 16.64 -38.41
CA GLU A 114 29.83 17.44 -38.76
C GLU A 114 28.52 16.65 -38.55
N LEU A 115 28.58 15.31 -38.65
CA LEU A 115 27.47 14.39 -38.38
C LEU A 115 27.34 14.05 -36.89
N TYR A 116 28.45 14.14 -36.15
CA TYR A 116 28.47 13.90 -34.72
C TYR A 116 27.95 15.13 -33.96
N PRO A 117 26.95 14.98 -33.06
CA PRO A 117 26.29 16.11 -32.42
C PRO A 117 27.18 16.92 -31.45
N PHE A 118 28.42 16.49 -31.22
CA PHE A 118 29.34 17.10 -30.25
C PHE A 118 30.55 17.72 -30.96
N LYS A 119 30.78 19.02 -30.69
CA LYS A 119 31.85 19.83 -31.30
C LYS A 119 33.29 19.35 -31.00
N ASN A 120 33.48 18.60 -29.93
CA ASN A 120 34.78 18.16 -29.42
C ASN A 120 34.63 16.91 -28.53
N SER A 121 35.67 16.07 -28.48
CA SER A 121 35.68 14.81 -27.69
C SER A 121 35.36 15.06 -26.22
N VAL A 122 35.86 16.15 -25.61
CA VAL A 122 35.57 16.48 -24.20
C VAL A 122 34.08 16.74 -23.97
N ALA A 123 33.38 17.47 -24.86
CA ALA A 123 31.94 17.69 -24.71
C ALA A 123 31.11 16.43 -24.99
N ALA A 124 31.59 15.56 -25.88
CA ALA A 124 31.01 14.24 -26.11
C ALA A 124 31.14 13.36 -24.87
N GLN A 125 32.34 13.32 -24.26
CA GLN A 125 32.61 12.63 -23.00
C GLN A 125 31.76 13.17 -21.87
N ASP A 126 31.67 14.48 -21.68
CA ASP A 126 30.88 15.07 -20.60
C ASP A 126 29.38 14.80 -20.77
N ALA A 127 28.86 14.86 -22.00
CA ALA A 127 27.46 14.54 -22.28
C ALA A 127 27.17 13.04 -22.11
N MET A 128 28.11 12.19 -22.50
CA MET A 128 28.04 10.73 -22.37
C MET A 128 28.17 10.29 -20.91
N ILE A 129 29.14 10.82 -20.17
CA ILE A 129 29.29 10.65 -18.71
C ILE A 129 28.05 11.22 -18.00
N GLY A 130 27.49 12.32 -18.47
CA GLY A 130 26.24 12.89 -17.97
C GLY A 130 25.05 11.97 -18.17
N LEU A 131 24.89 11.41 -19.37
CA LEU A 131 23.87 10.39 -19.71
C LEU A 131 24.05 9.12 -18.89
N LEU A 132 25.27 8.61 -18.77
CA LEU A 132 25.59 7.44 -17.97
C LEU A 132 25.35 7.69 -16.49
N LYS A 133 25.68 8.87 -15.97
CA LYS A 133 25.39 9.26 -14.58
C LYS A 133 23.89 9.41 -14.35
N LEU A 134 23.14 9.97 -15.29
CA LEU A 134 21.68 10.09 -15.21
C LEU A 134 21.01 8.73 -15.27
N GLN A 135 21.39 7.87 -16.23
CA GLN A 135 20.86 6.51 -16.37
C GLN A 135 21.25 5.63 -15.17
N ASN A 136 22.50 5.65 -14.73
CA ASN A 136 22.92 4.93 -13.51
C ASN A 136 22.18 5.43 -12.27
N LYS A 137 22.02 6.75 -12.12
CA LYS A 137 21.35 7.31 -10.93
C LYS A 137 19.86 7.04 -10.92
N GLU A 138 19.22 7.02 -12.09
CA GLU A 138 17.81 6.69 -12.23
C GLU A 138 17.59 5.21 -12.06
N ILE A 139 18.28 4.33 -12.79
CA ILE A 139 18.01 2.89 -12.71
C ILE A 139 18.44 2.33 -11.33
N ARG A 140 19.60 2.74 -10.78
CA ARG A 140 20.05 2.33 -9.42
C ARG A 140 19.27 3.00 -8.29
N HIS A 141 18.32 3.89 -8.60
CA HIS A 141 17.49 4.45 -7.56
C HIS A 141 16.68 3.32 -6.93
N GLU A 142 16.76 3.21 -5.61
CA GLU A 142 16.13 2.16 -4.79
C GLU A 142 14.64 1.93 -5.13
N LYS A 143 13.98 2.98 -5.64
CA LYS A 143 12.56 3.00 -6.01
C LYS A 143 12.23 2.22 -7.28
N TYR A 144 13.12 2.18 -8.27
CA TYR A 144 12.93 1.34 -9.47
C TYR A 144 13.40 -0.08 -9.23
N ALA A 145 14.41 -0.24 -8.38
CA ALA A 145 14.92 -1.54 -7.99
C ALA A 145 13.87 -2.41 -7.29
N ILE A 146 12.86 -1.80 -6.63
CA ILE A 146 11.69 -2.51 -6.04
C ILE A 146 10.82 -3.18 -7.11
N LEU A 147 10.79 -2.64 -8.34
CA LEU A 147 10.00 -3.18 -9.44
C LEU A 147 10.72 -4.27 -10.24
N MET A 148 12.00 -4.51 -9.95
CA MET A 148 12.83 -5.51 -10.66
C MET A 148 12.94 -6.78 -9.84
N SER A 149 12.78 -7.95 -10.47
CA SER A 149 13.19 -9.21 -9.86
C SER A 149 14.71 -9.28 -9.67
N SER A 150 15.16 -10.25 -8.86
CA SER A 150 16.60 -10.50 -8.70
C SER A 150 17.27 -10.88 -10.02
N ASP A 151 16.60 -11.66 -10.88
CA ASP A 151 17.12 -12.06 -12.20
C ASP A 151 17.27 -10.84 -13.12
N LEU A 152 16.26 -9.97 -13.19
CA LEU A 152 16.36 -8.74 -13.97
C LEU A 152 17.48 -7.82 -13.44
N ARG A 153 17.59 -7.69 -12.11
CA ARG A 153 18.65 -6.89 -11.49
C ARG A 153 20.04 -7.43 -11.83
N GLU A 154 20.22 -8.75 -11.75
CA GLU A 154 21.48 -9.41 -12.05
C GLU A 154 21.90 -9.20 -13.51
N ARG A 155 20.97 -9.38 -14.47
CA ARG A 155 21.23 -9.15 -15.90
C ARG A 155 21.59 -7.69 -16.21
N VAL A 156 20.93 -6.75 -15.54
CA VAL A 156 21.15 -5.32 -15.78
C VAL A 156 22.49 -4.85 -15.20
N TYR A 157 22.88 -5.30 -14.00
CA TYR A 157 23.98 -4.71 -13.23
C TYR A 157 25.18 -5.60 -12.95
N GLU A 158 25.00 -6.91 -12.97
CA GLU A 158 26.00 -7.84 -12.43
C GLU A 158 26.55 -8.70 -13.54
N THR A 159 25.76 -9.64 -14.07
CA THR A 159 26.26 -10.61 -15.05
C THR A 159 25.19 -10.97 -16.07
N ILE A 160 25.62 -11.08 -17.33
CA ILE A 160 24.89 -11.79 -18.38
C ILE A 160 25.74 -13.01 -18.73
N ASP A 161 25.13 -14.19 -18.77
CA ASP A 161 25.81 -15.44 -19.14
C ASP A 161 26.14 -15.41 -20.65
N SER A 162 27.29 -14.81 -20.95
CA SER A 162 27.76 -14.57 -22.30
C SER A 162 29.25 -14.88 -22.43
N GLN A 163 29.63 -15.35 -23.61
CA GLN A 163 31.02 -15.60 -23.96
C GLN A 163 31.84 -14.30 -24.08
N LEU A 164 31.18 -13.15 -24.25
CA LEU A 164 31.82 -11.84 -24.38
C LEU A 164 32.09 -11.19 -23.02
N ALA A 165 33.35 -10.78 -22.80
CA ALA A 165 33.78 -10.15 -21.56
C ALA A 165 33.01 -8.85 -21.23
N THR A 166 32.58 -8.10 -22.25
CA THR A 166 31.80 -6.85 -22.10
C THR A 166 30.40 -7.09 -21.55
N LEU A 167 29.77 -8.24 -21.84
CA LEU A 167 28.43 -8.61 -21.35
C LEU A 167 28.45 -9.20 -19.93
N LYS A 168 29.61 -9.67 -19.46
CA LYS A 168 29.76 -10.26 -18.13
C LYS A 168 29.60 -9.29 -16.96
N GLN A 169 29.52 -7.99 -17.23
CA GLN A 169 29.34 -6.94 -16.22
C GLN A 169 27.90 -6.39 -16.20
N GLY A 170 26.97 -7.07 -16.88
CA GLY A 170 25.57 -6.62 -17.02
C GLY A 170 25.37 -5.65 -18.18
N SER A 171 24.12 -5.55 -18.66
CA SER A 171 23.79 -4.78 -19.86
C SER A 171 24.08 -3.28 -19.73
N GLU A 172 24.02 -2.72 -18.52
CA GLU A 172 24.33 -1.31 -18.28
C GLU A 172 25.82 -1.01 -18.51
N ALA A 173 26.71 -1.83 -17.95
CA ALA A 173 28.15 -1.70 -18.15
C ALA A 173 28.52 -1.93 -19.63
N SER A 174 27.92 -2.95 -20.26
CA SER A 174 28.16 -3.21 -21.69
C SER A 174 27.75 -2.06 -22.59
N THR A 175 26.65 -1.37 -22.25
CA THR A 175 26.20 -0.19 -22.99
C THR A 175 27.24 0.92 -22.89
N ALA A 176 27.79 1.16 -21.69
CA ALA A 176 28.85 2.14 -21.49
C ALA A 176 30.13 1.80 -22.26
N ASP A 177 30.52 0.52 -22.28
CA ASP A 177 31.67 0.03 -23.03
C ASP A 177 31.50 0.27 -24.54
N LEU A 178 30.33 -0.05 -25.12
CA LEU A 178 30.07 0.20 -26.54
C LEU A 178 30.11 1.69 -26.89
N MET A 179 29.66 2.55 -25.99
CA MET A 179 29.77 3.98 -26.19
C MET A 179 31.24 4.43 -26.22
N PHE A 180 32.07 3.89 -25.33
CA PHE A 180 33.51 4.18 -25.27
C PHE A 180 34.23 3.69 -26.54
N ASP A 181 33.86 2.52 -27.04
CA ASP A 181 34.39 1.98 -28.29
C ASP A 181 34.07 2.90 -29.48
N ILE A 182 32.84 3.40 -29.60
CA ILE A 182 32.48 4.35 -30.67
C ILE A 182 33.24 5.66 -30.55
N GLU A 183 33.40 6.20 -29.34
CA GLU A 183 34.17 7.43 -29.16
C GLU A 183 35.63 7.25 -29.62
N THR A 184 36.22 6.10 -29.27
CA THR A 184 37.58 5.74 -29.68
C THR A 184 37.68 5.64 -31.21
N LEU A 185 36.66 5.07 -31.86
CA LEU A 185 36.57 4.97 -33.32
C LEU A 185 36.53 6.36 -33.99
N ILE A 186 35.81 7.32 -33.40
CA ILE A 186 35.62 8.67 -33.95
C ILE A 186 36.89 9.52 -33.79
N TYR A 187 37.56 9.46 -32.64
CA TYR A 187 38.57 10.46 -32.28
C TYR A 187 40.01 9.94 -32.19
N TRP A 188 40.24 8.65 -31.92
CA TRP A 188 41.53 8.19 -31.39
C TRP A 188 42.32 7.20 -32.24
N VAL A 189 41.70 6.52 -33.23
CA VAL A 189 42.30 5.91 -34.45
C VAL A 189 41.37 4.77 -34.96
N PRO A 190 40.96 4.76 -36.24
CA PRO A 190 40.01 3.77 -36.78
C PRO A 190 40.56 2.34 -36.90
N SER A 191 41.87 2.11 -36.74
CA SER A 191 42.49 0.79 -36.94
C SER A 191 42.47 -0.15 -35.73
N ILE A 192 41.86 0.26 -34.60
CA ILE A 192 41.91 -0.49 -33.33
C ILE A 192 40.67 -1.37 -33.12
N ILE A 193 39.54 -1.03 -33.75
CA ILE A 193 38.26 -1.71 -33.51
C ILE A 193 37.87 -2.53 -34.73
N ASP A 194 37.71 -3.84 -34.53
CA ASP A 194 37.09 -4.73 -35.51
C ASP A 194 35.58 -4.45 -35.55
N ILE A 195 35.13 -3.75 -36.59
CA ILE A 195 33.74 -3.34 -36.76
C ILE A 195 32.80 -4.55 -36.82
N LYS A 196 33.26 -5.72 -37.29
CA LYS A 196 32.45 -6.95 -37.25
C LYS A 196 32.23 -7.44 -35.83
N LYS A 197 33.26 -7.34 -34.99
CA LYS A 197 33.17 -7.66 -33.56
C LYS A 197 32.26 -6.67 -32.83
N PHE A 198 32.35 -5.39 -33.16
CA PHE A 198 31.47 -4.34 -32.62
C PHE A 198 30.00 -4.60 -32.97
N ASP A 199 29.69 -4.83 -34.25
CA ASP A 199 28.31 -5.11 -34.69
C ASP A 199 27.75 -6.39 -34.03
N TYR A 200 28.59 -7.42 -33.85
CA TYR A 200 28.18 -8.63 -33.11
C TYR A 200 27.86 -8.35 -31.63
N GLN A 201 28.65 -7.50 -30.96
CA GLN A 201 28.38 -7.10 -29.57
C GLN A 201 27.10 -6.27 -29.44
N VAL A 202 26.86 -5.37 -30.40
CA VAL A 202 25.62 -4.58 -30.49
C VAL A 202 24.40 -5.49 -30.64
N ASP A 203 24.44 -6.44 -31.58
CA ASP A 203 23.29 -7.33 -31.83
C ASP A 203 22.95 -8.18 -30.60
N LEU A 204 23.97 -8.72 -29.92
CA LEU A 204 23.78 -9.45 -28.67
C LEU A 204 23.19 -8.56 -27.58
N LEU A 205 23.74 -7.35 -27.38
CA LEU A 205 23.22 -6.44 -26.37
C LEU A 205 21.78 -6.00 -26.67
N LEU A 206 21.42 -5.81 -27.94
CA LEU A 206 20.04 -5.49 -28.33
C LEU A 206 19.07 -6.64 -28.02
N ASN A 207 19.49 -7.89 -28.22
CA ASN A 207 18.70 -9.06 -27.85
C ASN A 207 18.52 -9.15 -26.34
N GLU A 208 19.59 -8.95 -25.57
CA GLU A 208 19.51 -8.93 -24.10
C GLU A 208 18.60 -7.82 -23.59
N ILE A 209 18.74 -6.58 -24.09
CA ILE A 209 17.85 -5.47 -23.71
C ILE A 209 16.39 -5.76 -24.06
N ALA A 210 16.12 -6.50 -25.15
CA ALA A 210 14.76 -6.88 -25.52
C ALA A 210 14.18 -7.93 -24.55
N GLU A 211 14.98 -8.89 -24.10
CA GLU A 211 14.56 -9.87 -23.09
C GLU A 211 14.39 -9.22 -21.71
N GLU A 212 15.32 -8.35 -21.31
CA GLU A 212 15.21 -7.56 -20.08
C GLU A 212 13.97 -6.66 -20.08
N PHE A 213 13.60 -6.07 -21.22
CA PHE A 213 12.37 -5.29 -21.34
C PHE A 213 11.11 -6.16 -21.09
N LYS A 214 11.05 -7.38 -21.66
CA LYS A 214 9.94 -8.30 -21.41
C LYS A 214 9.87 -8.72 -19.95
N LEU A 215 11.02 -8.99 -19.33
CA LEU A 215 11.12 -9.31 -17.91
C LEU A 215 10.69 -8.13 -17.05
N ALA A 216 11.14 -6.91 -17.36
CA ALA A 216 10.76 -5.70 -16.64
C ALA A 216 9.25 -5.43 -16.70
N ASP A 217 8.62 -5.63 -17.85
CA ASP A 217 7.17 -5.48 -17.97
C ASP A 217 6.43 -6.50 -17.10
N LYS A 218 6.84 -7.77 -17.17
CA LYS A 218 6.26 -8.83 -16.34
C LYS A 218 6.47 -8.59 -14.85
N ASP A 219 7.70 -8.33 -14.43
CA ASP A 219 8.07 -8.11 -13.02
C ASP A 219 7.30 -6.93 -12.43
N SER A 220 7.24 -5.81 -13.16
CA SER A 220 6.52 -4.63 -12.69
C SER A 220 5.03 -4.88 -12.53
N ILE A 221 4.40 -5.65 -13.43
CA ILE A 221 3.00 -6.07 -13.31
C ILE A 221 2.81 -6.97 -12.08
N ASP A 222 3.68 -7.97 -11.91
CA ASP A 222 3.60 -8.92 -10.79
C ASP A 222 3.76 -8.20 -9.44
N VAL A 223 4.68 -7.23 -9.33
CA VAL A 223 4.84 -6.41 -8.13
C VAL A 223 3.60 -5.58 -7.85
N ILE A 224 3.03 -4.90 -8.85
CA ILE A 224 1.82 -4.09 -8.68
C ILE A 224 0.64 -4.97 -8.25
N ASN A 225 0.46 -6.14 -8.89
CA ASN A 225 -0.61 -7.08 -8.53
C ASN A 225 -0.47 -7.57 -7.08
N ARG A 226 0.75 -7.90 -6.62
CA ARG A 226 0.98 -8.28 -5.21
C ARG A 226 0.62 -7.16 -4.23
N GLN A 227 0.90 -5.91 -4.57
CA GLN A 227 0.53 -4.77 -3.72
C GLN A 227 -1.00 -4.57 -3.68
N LEU A 228 -1.67 -4.70 -4.83
CA LEU A 228 -3.12 -4.66 -4.91
C LEU A 228 -3.77 -5.81 -4.13
N ASP A 229 -3.26 -7.03 -4.26
CA ASP A 229 -3.72 -8.19 -3.50
C ASP A 229 -3.53 -7.98 -2.00
N THR A 230 -2.45 -7.31 -1.59
CA THR A 230 -2.22 -6.96 -0.18
C THR A 230 -3.28 -5.99 0.33
N ILE A 231 -3.68 -4.99 -0.46
CA ILE A 231 -4.78 -4.07 -0.12
C ILE A 231 -6.11 -4.83 -0.01
N VAL A 232 -6.41 -5.70 -0.97
CA VAL A 232 -7.63 -6.51 -0.97
C VAL A 232 -7.67 -7.42 0.25
N ASN A 233 -6.61 -8.18 0.50
CA ASN A 233 -6.51 -9.09 1.65
C ASN A 233 -6.64 -8.34 2.98
N THR A 234 -5.99 -7.19 3.12
CA THR A 234 -6.11 -6.35 4.32
C THR A 234 -7.55 -5.87 4.52
N THR A 235 -8.24 -5.49 3.44
CA THR A 235 -9.64 -5.07 3.47
C THR A 235 -10.59 -6.20 3.84
N VAL A 236 -10.34 -7.40 3.31
CA VAL A 236 -11.12 -8.60 3.65
C VAL A 236 -10.94 -8.94 5.13
N ILE A 237 -9.70 -8.97 5.63
CA ILE A 237 -9.40 -9.24 7.04
C ILE A 237 -10.06 -8.20 7.96
N TYR A 238 -9.97 -6.91 7.61
CA TYR A 238 -10.66 -5.84 8.33
C TYR A 238 -12.17 -6.06 8.37
N SER A 239 -12.78 -6.39 7.23
CA SER A 239 -14.22 -6.63 7.14
C SER A 239 -14.65 -7.80 8.02
N ILE A 240 -13.89 -8.91 7.99
CA ILE A 240 -14.13 -10.07 8.85
C ILE A 240 -14.00 -9.68 10.33
N ALA A 241 -12.98 -8.91 10.70
CA ALA A 241 -12.77 -8.45 12.07
C ALA A 241 -13.94 -7.57 12.56
N VAL A 242 -14.44 -6.67 11.71
CA VAL A 242 -15.61 -5.83 12.01
C VAL A 242 -16.86 -6.68 12.19
N CYS A 243 -17.11 -7.66 11.31
CA CYS A 243 -18.23 -8.59 11.47
C CYS A 243 -18.12 -9.38 12.79
N ALA A 244 -16.94 -9.93 13.09
CA ALA A 244 -16.70 -10.67 14.33
C ALA A 244 -16.95 -9.79 15.56
N LEU A 245 -16.49 -8.55 15.53
CA LEU A 245 -16.72 -7.57 16.60
C LEU A 245 -18.22 -7.26 16.77
N PHE A 246 -18.95 -7.13 15.66
CA PHE A 246 -20.39 -6.93 15.70
C PHE A 246 -21.11 -8.12 16.35
N PHE A 247 -20.89 -9.33 15.86
CA PHE A 247 -21.60 -10.53 16.32
C PHE A 247 -21.19 -10.98 17.72
N LEU A 248 -19.91 -10.92 18.07
CA LEU A 248 -19.41 -11.45 19.35
C LEU A 248 -19.48 -10.43 20.50
N TYR A 249 -19.43 -9.13 20.20
CA TYR A 249 -19.33 -8.10 21.23
C TYR A 249 -20.53 -7.16 21.29
N TYR A 250 -21.04 -6.72 20.14
CA TYR A 250 -22.14 -5.75 20.07
C TYR A 250 -23.53 -6.40 20.15
N LEU A 251 -23.77 -7.44 19.36
CA LEU A 251 -25.05 -8.14 19.32
C LEU A 251 -25.49 -8.70 20.70
N PRO A 252 -24.64 -9.41 21.48
CA PRO A 252 -25.06 -9.89 22.80
C PRO A 252 -25.36 -8.74 23.76
N TYR A 253 -24.64 -7.62 23.66
CA TYR A 253 -24.90 -6.43 24.45
C TYR A 253 -26.24 -5.77 24.10
N LEU A 254 -26.54 -5.61 22.80
CA LEU A 254 -27.82 -5.08 22.32
C LEU A 254 -28.99 -5.96 22.79
N ASN A 255 -28.86 -7.29 22.67
CA ASN A 255 -29.89 -8.22 23.14
C ASN A 255 -30.13 -8.11 24.65
N TYR A 256 -29.07 -7.96 25.45
CA TYR A 256 -29.19 -7.72 26.88
C TYR A 256 -29.92 -6.41 27.20
N GLN A 257 -29.57 -5.32 26.51
CA GLN A 257 -30.20 -4.01 26.70
C GLN A 257 -31.68 -4.01 26.26
N ILE A 258 -32.01 -4.65 25.14
CA ILE A 258 -33.40 -4.85 24.70
C ILE A 258 -34.18 -5.65 25.75
N GLY A 259 -33.58 -6.70 26.33
CA GLY A 259 -34.19 -7.46 27.41
C GLY A 259 -34.46 -6.63 28.66
N GLN A 260 -33.52 -5.77 29.06
CA GLN A 260 -33.70 -4.81 30.14
C GLN A 260 -34.82 -3.81 29.83
N LEU A 261 -34.82 -3.22 28.64
CA LEU A 261 -35.84 -2.25 28.23
C LEU A 261 -37.23 -2.88 28.22
N LYS A 262 -37.37 -4.12 27.74
CA LYS A 262 -38.63 -4.88 27.80
C LYS A 262 -39.10 -5.05 29.25
N ARG A 263 -38.20 -5.40 30.19
CA ARG A 263 -38.55 -5.48 31.62
C ARG A 263 -38.99 -4.13 32.20
N PHE A 264 -38.32 -3.04 31.84
CA PHE A 264 -38.72 -1.69 32.25
C PHE A 264 -40.03 -1.23 31.62
N SER A 265 -40.33 -1.63 30.38
CA SER A 265 -41.57 -1.28 29.69
C SER A 265 -42.82 -1.94 30.28
N VAL A 266 -42.66 -3.00 31.08
CA VAL A 266 -43.76 -3.63 31.83
C VAL A 266 -44.08 -2.86 33.12
N LEU A 267 -43.14 -2.11 33.71
CA LEU A 267 -43.41 -1.30 34.91
C LEU A 267 -44.57 -0.30 34.77
N PRO A 268 -44.73 0.48 33.68
CA PRO A 268 -45.86 1.39 33.53
C PRO A 268 -47.21 0.68 33.39
N SER A 269 -47.24 -0.61 33.04
CA SER A 269 -48.48 -1.42 33.05
C SER A 269 -48.87 -1.93 34.46
N ILE A 270 -47.96 -1.82 35.43
CA ILE A 270 -48.16 -2.24 36.83
C ILE A 270 -48.47 -1.05 37.75
N LEU A 271 -48.14 0.17 37.33
CA LEU A 271 -48.58 1.40 38.00
C LEU A 271 -50.10 1.57 37.82
N PRO A 272 -50.89 1.68 38.90
CA PRO A 272 -52.32 1.92 38.77
C PRO A 272 -52.54 3.26 38.07
N ALA A 273 -53.47 3.28 37.11
CA ALA A 273 -53.92 4.45 36.35
C ALA A 273 -54.72 5.45 37.20
N ASP A 274 -54.29 5.73 38.43
CA ASP A 274 -55.00 6.59 39.38
C ASP A 274 -54.42 8.02 39.46
N LEU A 275 -53.65 8.44 38.46
CA LEU A 275 -53.14 9.82 38.38
C LEU A 275 -53.94 10.72 37.43
N ASP A 276 -55.07 10.26 36.88
CA ASP A 276 -55.79 11.02 35.84
C ASP A 276 -57.20 11.52 36.22
N HIS A 277 -57.63 11.39 37.48
CA HIS A 277 -58.89 12.00 37.94
C HIS A 277 -58.72 12.83 39.22
N GLY A 278 -58.03 13.96 39.08
CA GLY A 278 -58.08 15.08 40.01
C GLY A 278 -58.51 16.35 39.27
N ARG A 279 -59.77 16.38 38.81
CA ARG A 279 -60.38 17.60 38.27
C ARG A 279 -60.23 18.73 39.28
N LEU A 280 -59.72 19.86 38.78
CA LEU A 280 -60.09 21.22 39.15
C LEU A 280 -61.45 21.26 39.88
N TYR A 281 -61.43 21.61 41.16
CA TYR A 281 -62.28 22.62 41.80
C TYR A 281 -61.60 23.08 43.09
#